data_AF-A0A0U1QNI4-F1
#
_entry.id   AF-A0A0U1QNI4-F1
#
_cell.length_a   1.000
_cell.length_b   1.000
_cell.length_c   1.000
_cell.angle_alpha   90.00
_cell.angle_beta   90.00
_cell.angle_gamma   90.00
#
_symmetry.space_group_name_H-M   'P 1'
#
loop_
_entity.id
_entity.type
_entity.pdbx_description
1 polymer ?
#
loop_
_entity_poly.entity_id
_entity_poly.type
_entity_poly.pdbx_seq_one_letter_code
_entity_poly.pdbx_strand_id
1 'polypeptide(L)'
;METVSELLQRLEYLQHFNREERIWMGTMVSFMRRHLPNWQETTFCCMPAYRNGHHYIAFYASRGSFAFYINDSGEWLHLKEQLSHAAFGKRSVRVPLENTAVIPVFFDACRSVSRRVNRIKKRAQSTNFLKNDSVAKKLLR
;
A
#
# COMPACT_ATOMS: atom_id res chain seq x y z
N MET A 1 13.63 -20.45 -12.70
CA MET A 1 12.76 -20.11 -11.56
C MET A 1 12.02 -18.85 -11.94
N GLU A 2 10.71 -18.93 -12.15
CA GLU A 2 9.89 -17.74 -12.35
C GLU A 2 9.90 -16.91 -11.07
N THR A 3 10.05 -15.59 -11.21
CA THR A 3 10.01 -14.70 -10.06
C THR A 3 8.57 -14.59 -9.56
N VAL A 4 8.38 -14.36 -8.26
CA VAL A 4 7.03 -14.11 -7.69
C VAL A 4 6.36 -12.93 -8.42
N SER A 5 7.13 -12.01 -9.00
CA SER A 5 6.61 -10.90 -9.80
C SER A 5 5.91 -11.38 -11.07
N GLU A 6 6.42 -12.43 -11.73
CA GLU A 6 5.80 -13.06 -12.91
C GLU A 6 4.55 -13.87 -12.50
N LEU A 7 4.59 -14.55 -11.35
CA LEU A 7 3.44 -15.29 -10.79
C LEU A 7 2.28 -14.38 -10.34
N LEU A 8 2.58 -13.17 -9.84
CA LEU A 8 1.56 -12.14 -9.55
C LEU A 8 0.96 -11.52 -10.80
N GLN A 9 1.75 -11.40 -11.87
CA GLN A 9 1.24 -10.94 -13.16
C GLN A 9 0.27 -11.96 -13.78
N ARG A 10 0.50 -13.26 -13.57
CA ARG A 10 -0.34 -14.33 -14.15
C ARG A 10 -1.58 -14.72 -13.34
N LEU A 11 -1.84 -14.12 -12.18
CA LEU A 11 -2.87 -14.59 -11.22
C LEU A 11 -2.69 -16.06 -10.77
N GLU A 12 -1.71 -16.80 -11.29
CA GLU A 12 -1.35 -18.17 -10.91
C GLU A 12 -0.97 -18.24 -9.43
N TYR A 13 -0.34 -17.18 -8.91
CA TYR A 13 -0.13 -17.01 -7.47
C TYR A 13 -1.43 -17.15 -6.66
N LEU A 14 -2.57 -16.67 -7.19
CA LEU A 14 -3.86 -16.75 -6.50
C LEU A 14 -4.41 -18.18 -6.45
N GLN A 15 -3.94 -19.10 -7.30
CA GLN A 15 -4.44 -20.49 -7.35
C GLN A 15 -4.06 -21.30 -6.11
N HIS A 16 -3.01 -20.88 -5.38
CA HIS A 16 -2.57 -21.54 -4.15
C HIS A 16 -3.43 -21.20 -2.92
N PHE A 17 -4.37 -20.27 -3.05
CA PHE A 17 -5.19 -19.80 -1.95
C PHE A 17 -6.56 -20.48 -1.93
N ASN A 18 -7.12 -20.64 -0.73
CA ASN A 18 -8.51 -21.02 -0.59
C ASN A 18 -9.45 -19.92 -1.14
N ARG A 19 -10.76 -20.19 -1.16
CA ARG A 19 -11.74 -19.26 -1.75
C ARG A 19 -11.72 -17.87 -1.08
N GLU A 20 -11.65 -17.82 0.24
CA GLU A 20 -11.68 -16.57 1.00
C GLU A 20 -10.39 -15.78 0.82
N GLU A 21 -9.25 -16.46 0.92
CA GLU A 21 -7.94 -15.88 0.68
C GLU A 21 -7.87 -15.30 -0.75
N ARG A 22 -8.39 -16.00 -1.76
CA ARG A 22 -8.49 -15.48 -3.14
C ARG A 22 -9.33 -14.23 -3.26
N ILE A 23 -10.46 -14.16 -2.57
CA ILE A 23 -11.32 -12.96 -2.56
C ILE A 23 -10.55 -11.78 -2.00
N TRP A 24 -9.92 -11.94 -0.83
CA TRP A 24 -9.12 -10.88 -0.20
C TRP A 24 -7.97 -10.41 -1.08
N MET A 25 -7.15 -11.36 -1.56
CA MET A 25 -5.98 -11.06 -2.38
C MET A 25 -6.37 -10.42 -3.71
N GLY A 26 -7.35 -10.99 -4.42
CA GLY A 26 -7.85 -10.46 -5.69
C GLY A 26 -8.47 -9.07 -5.54
N THR A 27 -9.22 -8.83 -4.46
CA THR A 27 -9.85 -7.54 -4.16
C THR A 27 -8.81 -6.45 -3.92
N MET A 28 -7.79 -6.74 -3.11
CA MET A 28 -6.73 -5.79 -2.81
C MET A 28 -5.83 -5.52 -4.02
N VAL A 29 -5.40 -6.56 -4.74
CA VAL A 29 -4.61 -6.40 -5.98
C VAL A 29 -5.38 -5.56 -7.01
N SER A 30 -6.65 -5.88 -7.24
CA SER A 30 -7.50 -5.14 -8.19
C SER A 30 -7.66 -3.67 -7.80
N PHE A 31 -7.84 -3.40 -6.50
CA PHE A 31 -7.93 -2.04 -5.99
C PHE A 31 -6.63 -1.26 -6.22
N MET A 32 -5.48 -1.85 -5.87
CA MET A 32 -4.18 -1.20 -6.05
C MET A 32 -3.92 -0.87 -7.52
N ARG A 33 -4.11 -1.83 -8.42
CA ARG A 33 -3.92 -1.63 -9.87
C ARG A 33 -4.84 -0.55 -10.43
N ARG A 34 -6.10 -0.51 -10.00
CA ARG A 34 -7.11 0.45 -10.51
C ARG A 34 -6.93 1.86 -9.97
N HIS A 35 -6.63 2.01 -8.68
CA HIS A 35 -6.65 3.31 -8.00
C HIS A 35 -5.27 3.91 -7.73
N LEU A 36 -4.22 3.08 -7.80
CA LEU A 36 -2.84 3.48 -7.52
C LEU A 36 -1.90 3.03 -8.64
N PRO A 37 -2.20 3.31 -9.93
CA PRO A 37 -1.44 2.78 -11.07
C PRO A 37 0.02 3.26 -11.11
N ASN A 38 0.32 4.38 -10.45
CA ASN A 38 1.68 4.94 -10.37
C ASN A 38 2.53 4.31 -9.26
N TRP A 39 1.98 3.35 -8.51
CA TRP A 39 2.73 2.57 -7.53
C TRP A 39 3.30 1.34 -8.22
N GLN A 40 4.60 1.14 -8.11
CA GLN A 40 5.29 0.00 -8.71
C GLN A 40 4.85 -1.28 -8.01
N GLU A 41 4.23 -2.20 -8.75
CA GLU A 41 3.93 -3.55 -8.30
C GLU A 41 5.21 -4.38 -8.28
N THR A 42 5.47 -5.02 -7.14
CA THR A 42 6.67 -5.81 -6.83
C THR A 42 6.27 -6.97 -5.90
N THR A 43 7.26 -7.69 -5.39
CA THR A 43 7.06 -8.71 -4.36
C THR A 43 7.96 -8.47 -3.16
N PHE A 44 7.45 -8.83 -1.98
CA PHE A 44 8.23 -8.86 -0.74
C PHE A 44 7.94 -10.18 -0.02
N CYS A 45 8.96 -11.02 0.17
CA CYS A 45 8.81 -12.35 0.81
C CYS A 45 7.62 -13.15 0.25
N CYS A 46 7.50 -13.24 -1.08
CA CYS A 46 6.41 -13.93 -1.78
C CYS A 46 5.00 -13.32 -1.62
N MET A 47 4.91 -12.04 -1.23
CA MET A 47 3.64 -11.31 -1.09
C MET A 47 3.56 -10.17 -2.11
N PRO A 48 2.37 -9.83 -2.63
CA PRO A 48 2.15 -8.57 -3.32
C PRO A 48 2.65 -7.38 -2.52
N ALA A 49 3.46 -6.55 -3.16
CA ALA A 49 3.97 -5.32 -2.59
C ALA A 49 3.93 -4.18 -3.61
N TYR A 50 3.50 -3.01 -3.19
CA TYR A 50 3.36 -1.82 -4.01
C TYR A 50 4.25 -0.73 -3.43
N ARG A 51 5.12 -0.15 -4.25
CA ARG A 51 6.11 0.84 -3.82
C ARG A 51 5.96 2.17 -4.54
N ASN A 52 6.20 3.26 -3.82
CA ASN A 52 6.29 4.60 -4.39
C ASN A 52 7.28 5.45 -3.59
N GLY A 53 8.50 5.58 -4.11
CA GLY A 53 9.62 6.15 -3.37
C GLY A 53 9.93 5.33 -2.12
N HIS A 54 10.00 6.00 -0.96
CA HIS A 54 10.24 5.33 0.33
C HIS A 54 8.99 4.70 0.94
N HIS A 55 7.82 4.82 0.32
CA HIS A 55 6.58 4.25 0.83
C HIS A 55 6.29 2.88 0.22
N TYR A 56 5.77 1.95 1.02
CA TYR A 56 5.30 0.66 0.56
C TYR A 56 4.02 0.23 1.27
N ILE A 57 3.22 -0.53 0.54
CA ILE A 57 2.08 -1.30 1.03
C ILE A 57 2.31 -2.75 0.59
N ALA A 58 2.13 -3.71 1.48
CA ALA A 58 2.19 -5.12 1.13
C ALA A 58 1.08 -5.88 1.87
N PHE A 59 0.64 -7.01 1.33
CA PHE A 59 -0.41 -7.78 1.98
C PHE A 59 -0.38 -9.25 1.59
N TYR A 60 -0.91 -10.09 2.47
CA TYR A 60 -1.12 -11.51 2.19
C TYR A 60 -2.31 -12.05 2.99
N ALA A 61 -2.92 -13.11 2.50
CA ALA A 61 -3.90 -13.89 3.23
C ALA A 61 -3.30 -15.26 3.55
N SER A 62 -3.29 -15.70 4.80
CA SER A 62 -2.93 -17.09 5.13
C SER A 62 -3.50 -17.52 6.47
N ARG A 63 -3.74 -18.82 6.62
CA ARG A 63 -4.12 -19.46 7.90
C ARG A 63 -5.35 -18.77 8.55
N GLY A 64 -6.37 -18.45 7.74
CA GLY A 64 -7.61 -17.83 8.22
C GLY A 64 -7.51 -16.34 8.54
N SER A 65 -6.38 -15.68 8.24
CA SER A 65 -6.19 -14.25 8.48
C SER A 65 -5.67 -13.50 7.26
N PHE A 66 -6.08 -12.24 7.12
CA PHE A 66 -5.47 -11.28 6.22
C PHE A 66 -4.49 -10.39 6.98
N ALA A 67 -3.30 -10.18 6.42
CA ALA A 67 -2.28 -9.33 6.97
C ALA A 67 -1.95 -8.19 6.01
N PHE A 68 -2.01 -6.96 6.52
CA PHE A 68 -1.77 -5.73 5.80
C PHE A 68 -0.55 -5.01 6.38
N TYR A 69 0.41 -4.66 5.53
CA TYR A 69 1.67 -4.01 5.90
C TYR A 69 1.74 -2.63 5.29
N ILE A 70 2.16 -1.66 6.10
CA ILE A 70 2.28 -0.27 5.67
C ILE A 70 3.42 0.42 6.42
N ASN A 71 4.28 1.13 5.70
CA ASN A 71 5.39 1.87 6.32
C ASN A 71 5.15 3.35 6.50
N ASP A 72 3.89 3.73 6.62
CA ASP A 72 3.46 5.06 7.04
C ASP A 72 3.03 4.97 8.51
N SER A 73 3.84 5.51 9.42
CA SER A 73 3.57 5.43 10.85
C SER A 73 2.27 6.14 11.26
N GLY A 74 1.91 7.21 10.56
CA GLY A 74 0.67 7.94 10.82
C GLY A 74 -0.54 7.11 10.44
N GLU A 75 -0.51 6.48 9.26
CA GLU A 75 -1.59 5.57 8.85
C GLU A 75 -1.68 4.33 9.72
N TRP A 76 -0.54 3.77 10.10
CA TRP A 76 -0.52 2.60 10.98
C TRP A 76 -1.15 2.90 12.34
N LEU A 77 -0.92 4.11 12.88
CA LEU A 77 -1.57 4.55 14.12
C LEU A 77 -3.08 4.76 13.90
N HIS A 78 -3.48 5.36 12.78
CA HIS A 78 -4.90 5.54 12.46
C HIS A 78 -5.65 4.21 12.33
N LEU A 79 -5.01 3.21 11.71
CA LEU A 79 -5.56 1.85 11.62
C LEU A 79 -5.75 1.20 13.00
N LYS A 80 -4.89 1.51 13.99
CA LYS A 80 -5.07 1.05 15.37
C LYS A 80 -6.32 1.61 16.02
N GLU A 81 -6.65 2.86 15.75
CA GLU A 81 -7.85 3.52 16.28
C GLU A 81 -9.11 2.94 15.65
N GLN A 82 -9.09 2.67 14.35
CA GLN A 82 -10.25 2.17 13.60
C GLN A 82 -10.52 0.67 13.79
N LEU A 83 -9.48 -0.13 13.95
CA LEU A 83 -9.58 -1.59 13.99
C LEU A 83 -9.22 -2.13 15.38
N SER A 84 -10.02 -1.76 16.39
CA SER A 84 -9.81 -2.13 17.80
C SER A 84 -9.72 -3.63 18.06
N HIS A 85 -10.36 -4.46 17.22
CA HIS A 85 -10.36 -5.92 17.32
C HIS A 85 -9.27 -6.61 16.49
N ALA A 86 -8.45 -5.85 15.75
CA ALA A 86 -7.37 -6.41 14.94
C ALA A 86 -6.11 -6.69 15.77
N ALA A 87 -5.30 -7.64 15.30
CA ALA A 87 -3.98 -7.88 15.88
C ALA A 87 -2.93 -7.00 15.18
N PHE A 88 -2.08 -6.32 15.96
CA PHE A 88 -1.08 -5.39 15.42
C PHE A 88 0.34 -5.91 15.63
N GLY A 89 1.11 -5.93 14.54
CA GLY A 89 2.55 -6.17 14.56
C GLY A 89 3.33 -4.90 14.26
N LYS A 90 4.66 -5.04 14.10
CA LYS A 90 5.52 -3.93 13.65
C LYS A 90 5.11 -3.53 12.23
N ARG A 91 4.41 -2.40 12.10
CA ARG A 91 3.92 -1.86 10.82
C ARG A 91 2.97 -2.79 10.06
N SER A 92 2.30 -3.68 10.78
CA SER A 92 1.32 -4.60 10.21
C SER A 92 0.04 -4.65 11.04
N VAL A 93 -1.04 -4.97 10.36
CA VAL A 93 -2.38 -5.20 10.91
C VAL A 93 -2.86 -6.54 10.41
N ARG A 94 -3.44 -7.36 11.28
CA ARG A 94 -3.97 -8.68 10.94
C ARG A 94 -5.42 -8.80 11.41
N VAL A 95 -6.27 -9.30 10.52
CA VAL A 95 -7.72 -9.48 10.73
C VAL A 95 -8.15 -10.87 10.28
N PRO A 96 -9.19 -11.47 10.89
CA PRO A 96 -9.80 -12.69 10.38
C PRO A 96 -10.36 -12.52 8.96
N LEU A 97 -10.25 -13.54 8.11
CA LEU A 97 -10.75 -13.47 6.72
C LEU A 97 -12.28 -13.34 6.65
N GLU A 98 -13.00 -13.87 7.63
CA GLU A 98 -14.46 -13.74 7.78
C GLU A 98 -14.90 -12.28 7.95
N ASN A 99 -14.04 -11.41 8.50
CA ASN A 99 -14.34 -10.01 8.74
C ASN A 99 -14.13 -9.14 7.48
N THR A 100 -14.86 -9.45 6.41
CA THR A 100 -14.76 -8.72 5.13
C THR A 100 -15.20 -7.24 5.22
N ALA A 101 -15.93 -6.86 6.27
CA ALA A 101 -16.38 -5.49 6.50
C ALA A 101 -15.23 -4.49 6.68
N VAL A 102 -14.02 -4.95 7.00
CA VAL A 102 -12.83 -4.09 7.16
C VAL A 102 -12.07 -3.83 5.86
N ILE A 103 -12.42 -4.50 4.75
CA ILE A 103 -11.77 -4.27 3.43
C ILE A 103 -11.77 -2.78 3.04
N PRO A 104 -12.90 -2.03 3.15
CA PRO A 104 -12.91 -0.60 2.83
C PRO A 104 -11.95 0.24 3.68
N VAL A 105 -11.68 -0.17 4.93
CA VAL A 105 -10.71 0.52 5.81
C VAL A 105 -9.30 0.43 5.22
N PHE A 106 -8.90 -0.73 4.70
CA PHE A 106 -7.61 -0.87 4.01
C PHE A 106 -7.56 -0.08 2.70
N PHE A 107 -8.67 0.02 1.95
CA PHE A 107 -8.73 0.88 0.77
C PHE A 107 -8.48 2.35 1.10
N ASP A 108 -9.09 2.85 2.16
CA ASP A 108 -8.91 4.22 2.58
C ASP A 108 -7.51 4.49 3.12
N ALA A 109 -6.91 3.53 3.81
CA ALA A 109 -5.49 3.59 4.20
C ALA A 109 -4.56 3.70 2.98
N CYS A 110 -4.77 2.86 1.96
CA CYS A 110 -4.02 2.93 0.71
C CYS A 110 -4.15 4.30 0.02
N ARG A 111 -5.36 4.87 -0.03
CA ARG A 111 -5.61 6.21 -0.59
C ARG A 111 -4.94 7.30 0.23
N SER A 112 -5.04 7.22 1.55
CA SER A 112 -4.47 8.19 2.49
C SER A 112 -2.95 8.30 2.30
N VAL A 113 -2.23 7.17 2.28
CA VAL A 113 -0.80 7.17 2.01
C VAL A 113 -0.49 7.76 0.64
N SER A 114 -1.20 7.33 -0.41
CA SER A 114 -0.99 7.86 -1.76
C SER A 114 -1.16 9.37 -1.86
N ARG A 115 -2.18 9.94 -1.19
CA ARG A 115 -2.37 11.39 -1.10
C ARG A 115 -1.17 12.07 -0.41
N ARG A 116 -0.65 11.50 0.68
CA ARG A 116 0.54 12.04 1.36
C ARG A 116 1.78 12.00 0.46
N VAL A 117 2.03 10.88 -0.23
CA VAL A 117 3.14 10.75 -1.19
C VAL A 117 3.05 11.81 -2.28
N ASN A 118 1.87 12.00 -2.87
CA ASN A 118 1.66 13.00 -3.92
C ASN A 118 1.86 14.44 -3.43
N ARG A 119 1.45 14.74 -2.19
CA ARG A 119 1.70 16.06 -1.57
C ARG A 119 3.20 16.31 -1.38
N ILE A 120 3.95 15.31 -0.93
CA ILE A 120 5.41 15.40 -0.76
C ILE A 120 6.09 15.67 -2.11
N LYS A 121 5.73 14.93 -3.15
CA LYS A 121 6.27 15.13 -4.51
C LYS A 121 5.98 16.52 -5.07
N LYS A 122 4.74 17.01 -4.92
CA LYS A 122 4.37 18.37 -5.35
C LYS A 122 5.19 19.43 -4.64
N ARG A 123 5.35 19.33 -3.32
CA ARG A 123 6.19 20.25 -2.53
C ARG A 123 7.63 20.24 -2.99
N ALA A 124 8.22 19.06 -3.21
CA ALA A 124 9.59 18.93 -3.69
C ALA A 124 9.79 19.58 -5.08
N GLN A 125 8.83 19.41 -5.99
CA GLN A 125 8.85 20.05 -7.31
C GLN A 125 8.77 21.58 -7.19
N SER A 126 7.86 22.12 -6.38
CA SER A 126 7.75 23.56 -6.15
C SER A 126 9.03 24.16 -5.54
N THR A 127 9.64 23.48 -4.57
CA THR A 127 10.90 23.95 -3.96
C THR A 127 12.06 23.94 -4.95
N ASN A 128 12.12 22.95 -5.85
CA ASN A 128 13.16 22.89 -6.87
C ASN A 128 12.99 23.99 -7.93
N PHE A 129 11.74 24.32 -8.30
CA PHE A 129 11.43 25.44 -9.18
C PHE A 129 11.93 26.77 -8.58
N LEU A 130 11.57 27.06 -7.33
CA LEU A 130 12.01 28.28 -6.63
C LEU A 130 13.54 28.39 -6.49
N LYS A 131 14.24 27.27 -6.31
CA LYS A 131 15.71 27.25 -6.24
C LYS A 131 16.38 27.47 -7.60
N ASN A 132 15.72 27.13 -8.70
CA ASN A 132 16.30 27.20 -10.04
C ASN A 132 15.90 28.46 -10.81
N ASP A 133 14.87 29.17 -10.36
CA ASP A 133 14.46 30.45 -10.92
C ASP A 133 15.38 31.59 -10.43
N SER A 134 16.12 32.19 -11.37
CA SER A 134 17.08 33.28 -11.10
C SER A 134 16.40 34.59 -10.67
N VAL A 135 15.13 34.80 -11.05
CA VAL A 135 14.32 35.95 -10.66
C VAL A 135 13.80 35.73 -9.24
N ALA A 136 13.30 34.54 -8.92
CA ALA A 136 12.86 34.20 -7.56
C ALA A 136 14.01 34.28 -6.54
N LYS A 137 15.23 33.86 -6.94
CA LYS A 137 16.45 34.01 -6.12
C LYS A 137 16.81 35.46 -5.78
N LYS A 138 16.49 36.42 -6.65
CA LYS A 138 16.76 37.85 -6.42
C LYS A 138 15.73 38.51 -5.48
N LEU A 139 14.50 37.99 -5.42
CA LEU A 139 13.42 38.52 -4.58
C LEU A 139 13.46 38.01 -3.13
N LEU A 140 14.24 36.97 -2.85
CA LEU A 140 14.42 36.37 -1.53
C LEU A 140 15.69 36.84 -0.80
N ARG A 141 16.34 37.90 -1.28
CA ARG A 141 17.51 38.54 -0.66
C ARG A 141 17.14 39.89 -0.05
#